data_AF-A0A7C1G7W8-F1
#
_entry.id   AF-A0A7C1G7W8-F1
#
_cell.length_a   1.000
_cell.length_b   1.000
_cell.length_c   1.000
_cell.angle_alpha   90.00
_cell.angle_beta   90.00
_cell.angle_gamma   90.00
#
_symmetry.space_group_name_H-M   'P 1'
#
loop_
_entity.id
_entity.type
_entity.pdbx_description
1 polymer ?
#
loop_
_entity_poly.entity_id
_entity_poly.type
_entity_poly.pdbx_seq_one_letter_code
_entity_poly.pdbx_strand_id
1 'polypeptide(L)'
;RSSADIMYLRRALQKGLIDVVASDHAPHASKEKEGTSVWDVSAGIAGLETTLPLMLTMVNKGQLSLSTLVRVLMENPAKIFRFKRRGLISEGYYADLVVIDMKKEWTIDPSEFYSKAKFSPFEGWHVKGKPVKTFVNGTLVMEDGEITGKPGYGKIVKR
;
A
#
# COMPACT_ATOMS: atom_id res chain seq x y z
N ARG A 1 7.10 15.57 10.27
CA ARG A 1 7.00 15.11 11.69
C ARG A 1 8.42 14.95 12.23
N SER A 2 8.62 15.04 13.54
CA SER A 2 9.96 14.94 14.12
C SER A 2 10.51 13.51 14.00
N SER A 3 11.83 13.35 14.09
CA SER A 3 12.46 12.03 14.14
C SER A 3 11.99 11.20 15.35
N ALA A 4 11.63 11.87 16.46
CA ALA A 4 11.07 11.23 17.64
C ALA A 4 9.67 10.66 17.37
N ASP A 5 8.81 11.42 16.68
CA ASP A 5 7.46 10.94 16.29
C ASP A 5 7.56 9.69 15.41
N ILE A 6 8.44 9.72 14.41
CA ILE A 6 8.66 8.61 13.48
C ILE A 6 9.13 7.37 14.25
N MET A 7 10.06 7.54 15.20
CA MET A 7 10.56 6.45 16.03
C MET A 7 9.44 5.87 16.91
N TYR A 8 8.61 6.72 17.51
CA TYR A 8 7.52 6.26 18.37
C TYR A 8 6.46 5.48 17.57
N LEU A 9 6.05 5.98 16.41
CA LEU A 9 5.10 5.30 15.53
C LEU A 9 5.64 3.94 15.06
N ARG A 10 6.93 3.86 14.69
CA ARG A 10 7.56 2.60 14.32
C ARG A 10 7.56 1.60 15.47
N ARG A 11 7.89 2.04 16.69
CA ARG A 11 7.86 1.19 17.89
C ARG A 11 6.43 0.74 18.21
N ALA A 12 5.44 1.63 18.12
CA ALA A 12 4.04 1.30 18.33
C ALA A 12 3.55 0.24 17.32
N LEU A 13 3.92 0.39 16.04
CA LEU A 13 3.64 -0.59 14.99
C LEU A 13 4.24 -1.96 15.32
N GLN A 14 5.53 -1.99 15.66
CA GLN A 14 6.25 -3.22 16.02
C GLN A 14 5.67 -3.91 17.27
N LYS A 15 5.25 -3.12 18.27
CA LYS A 15 4.62 -3.62 19.51
C LYS A 15 3.16 -4.03 19.33
N GLY A 16 2.59 -3.88 18.12
CA GLY A 16 1.20 -4.22 17.85
C GLY A 16 0.18 -3.26 18.45
N LEU A 17 0.59 -2.05 18.83
CA LEU A 17 -0.29 -1.00 19.33
C LEU A 17 -1.04 -0.26 18.20
N ILE A 18 -0.59 -0.43 16.96
CA ILE A 18 -1.26 0.09 15.76
C ILE A 18 -2.01 -1.05 15.10
N ASP A 19 -3.32 -0.87 14.95
CA ASP A 19 -4.20 -1.86 14.33
C ASP A 19 -4.15 -1.82 12.82
N VAL A 20 -4.08 -0.63 12.22
CA VAL A 20 -4.20 -0.43 10.78
C VAL A 20 -3.16 0.56 10.27
N VAL A 21 -2.57 0.24 9.12
CA VAL A 21 -1.82 1.19 8.30
C VAL A 21 -2.62 1.41 7.01
N ALA A 22 -2.79 2.66 6.60
CA ALA A 22 -3.49 3.04 5.39
C ALA A 22 -2.67 4.05 4.59
N SER A 23 -2.93 4.14 3.28
CA SER A 23 -2.23 5.05 2.39
C SER A 23 -2.68 6.50 2.50
N ASP A 24 -3.91 6.72 2.97
CA ASP A 24 -4.61 8.00 2.88
C ASP A 24 -4.49 8.63 1.48
N HIS A 25 -4.63 7.78 0.44
CA HIS A 25 -4.41 8.16 -0.94
C HIS A 25 -5.39 9.27 -1.37
N ALA A 26 -4.86 10.48 -1.51
CA ALA A 26 -5.57 11.70 -1.90
C ALA A 26 -4.78 12.41 -3.01
N PRO A 27 -4.88 11.91 -4.26
CA PRO A 27 -4.13 12.46 -5.38
C PRO A 27 -4.74 13.81 -5.82
N HIS A 28 -3.87 14.72 -6.21
CA HIS A 28 -4.21 16.03 -6.76
C HIS A 28 -3.56 16.22 -8.13
N ALA A 29 -4.06 17.14 -8.93
CA ALA A 29 -3.37 17.55 -10.15
C ALA A 29 -2.09 18.31 -9.79
N SER A 30 -1.06 18.24 -10.64
CA SER A 30 0.23 18.92 -10.36
C SER A 30 0.07 20.42 -10.13
N LYS A 31 -0.81 21.09 -10.89
CA LYS A 31 -1.12 22.52 -10.72
C LYS A 31 -1.68 22.86 -9.34
N GLU A 32 -2.40 21.94 -8.71
CA GLU A 32 -2.95 22.13 -7.36
C GLU A 32 -1.88 21.97 -6.26
N LYS A 33 -0.68 21.54 -6.65
CA LYS A 33 0.51 21.41 -5.81
C LYS A 33 1.55 22.51 -6.04
N GLU A 34 1.25 23.43 -6.95
CA GLU A 34 2.09 24.59 -7.25
C GLU A 34 1.55 25.80 -6.48
N GLY A 35 2.44 26.52 -5.81
CA GLY A 35 2.08 27.68 -5.01
C GLY A 35 3.31 28.32 -4.37
N THR A 36 3.18 29.58 -3.96
CA THR A 36 4.26 30.32 -3.28
C THR A 36 4.30 30.03 -1.78
N SER A 37 3.22 29.47 -1.24
CA SER A 37 3.07 29.10 0.16
C SER A 37 2.43 27.73 0.30
N VAL A 38 2.70 27.06 1.42
CA VAL A 38 2.05 25.78 1.76
C VAL A 38 0.53 25.91 1.93
N TRP A 39 0.05 27.15 2.17
CA TRP A 39 -1.38 27.46 2.28
C TRP A 39 -2.08 27.59 0.93
N ASP A 40 -1.31 27.74 -0.16
CA ASP A 40 -1.83 27.89 -1.52
C ASP A 40 -2.01 26.54 -2.22
N VAL A 41 -1.43 25.47 -1.66
CA VAL A 41 -1.40 24.15 -2.28
C VAL A 41 -2.38 23.19 -1.60
N SER A 42 -3.01 22.32 -2.38
CA SER A 42 -3.94 21.32 -1.87
C SER A 42 -3.21 20.31 -0.98
N ALA A 43 -3.83 19.86 0.12
CA ALA A 43 -3.28 18.84 1.00
C ALA A 43 -3.65 17.43 0.52
N GLY A 44 -2.70 16.48 0.52
CA GLY A 44 -2.94 15.09 0.11
C GLY A 44 -1.81 14.50 -0.72
N ILE A 45 -1.58 13.19 -0.67
CA ILE A 45 -0.48 12.52 -1.38
C ILE A 45 -1.00 11.24 -2.04
N ALA A 46 -0.44 10.91 -3.21
CA ALA A 46 -0.66 9.62 -3.82
C ALA A 46 0.16 8.52 -3.12
N GLY A 47 -0.49 7.73 -2.24
CA GLY A 47 0.17 6.64 -1.49
C GLY A 47 -0.20 5.21 -1.88
N LEU A 48 -1.16 5.00 -2.79
CA LEU A 48 -1.70 3.66 -3.07
C LEU A 48 -0.62 2.69 -3.56
N GLU A 49 0.17 3.11 -4.55
CA GLU A 49 1.17 2.25 -5.21
C GLU A 49 2.47 2.10 -4.40
N THR A 50 2.74 3.00 -3.45
CA THR A 50 3.97 2.98 -2.64
C THR A 50 3.82 2.28 -1.30
N THR A 51 2.59 2.14 -0.78
CA THR A 51 2.35 1.63 0.58
C THR A 51 2.99 0.26 0.81
N LEU A 52 2.67 -0.73 -0.04
CA LEU A 52 3.20 -2.09 0.12
C LEU A 52 4.72 -2.15 -0.13
N PRO A 53 5.30 -1.58 -1.20
CA PRO A 53 6.75 -1.53 -1.40
C PRO A 53 7.55 -0.93 -0.24
N LEU A 54 7.07 0.18 0.34
CA LEU A 54 7.74 0.83 1.47
C LEU A 54 7.73 -0.06 2.71
N MET A 55 6.60 -0.72 3.00
CA MET A 55 6.50 -1.63 4.14
C MET A 55 7.30 -2.92 3.92
N LEU A 56 7.32 -3.48 2.70
CA LEU A 56 8.17 -4.62 2.36
C LEU A 56 9.66 -4.28 2.46
N THR A 57 10.03 -3.04 2.15
CA THR A 57 11.40 -2.56 2.35
C THR A 57 11.77 -2.54 3.84
N MET A 58 10.85 -2.15 4.73
CA MET A 58 11.05 -2.27 6.17
C MET A 58 11.18 -3.72 6.63
N VAL A 59 10.39 -4.63 6.04
CA VAL A 59 10.50 -6.08 6.29
C VAL A 59 11.87 -6.61 5.88
N ASN A 60 12.32 -6.29 4.66
CA ASN A 60 13.63 -6.67 4.15
C ASN A 60 14.80 -6.11 4.99
N LYS A 61 14.60 -4.94 5.62
CA LYS A 61 15.58 -4.33 6.54
C LYS A 61 15.52 -4.89 7.97
N GLY A 62 14.66 -5.89 8.25
CA GLY A 62 14.46 -6.45 9.58
C GLY A 62 13.76 -5.51 10.56
N GLN A 63 13.17 -4.41 10.08
CA GLN A 63 12.51 -3.39 10.90
C GLN A 63 11.03 -3.71 11.16
N LEU A 64 10.46 -4.66 10.42
CA LEU A 64 9.06 -5.07 10.56
C LEU A 64 8.98 -6.57 10.25
N SER A 65 8.19 -7.34 11.00
CA SER A 65 7.92 -8.73 10.60
C SER A 65 6.89 -8.75 9.46
N LEU A 66 7.01 -9.74 8.56
CA LEU A 66 6.00 -9.95 7.52
C LEU A 66 4.61 -10.21 8.13
N SER A 67 4.54 -10.92 9.25
CA SER A 67 3.29 -11.15 10.00
C SER A 67 2.65 -9.84 10.49
N THR A 68 3.46 -8.87 10.93
CA THR A 68 2.94 -7.56 11.34
C THR A 68 2.41 -6.79 10.14
N LEU A 69 3.11 -6.80 9.01
CA LEU A 69 2.65 -6.19 7.76
C LEU A 69 1.29 -6.76 7.34
N VAL A 70 1.17 -8.09 7.29
CA VAL A 70 -0.10 -8.77 6.93
C VAL A 70 -1.21 -8.41 7.91
N ARG A 71 -0.91 -8.42 9.22
CA ARG A 71 -1.89 -8.08 10.25
C ARG A 71 -2.45 -6.67 10.07
N VAL A 72 -1.60 -5.66 9.86
CA VAL A 72 -2.06 -4.24 9.84
C VAL A 72 -2.60 -3.77 8.50
N LEU A 73 -2.23 -4.42 7.39
CA LEU A 73 -2.75 -4.06 6.07
C LEU A 73 -3.96 -4.89 5.63
N MET A 74 -4.10 -6.13 6.15
CA MET A 74 -5.07 -7.10 5.62
C MET A 74 -6.01 -7.61 6.71
N GLU A 75 -5.48 -8.31 7.72
CA GLU A 75 -6.32 -9.00 8.71
C GLU A 75 -7.13 -8.04 9.58
N ASN A 76 -6.46 -7.05 10.20
CA ASN A 76 -7.09 -6.12 11.12
C ASN A 76 -8.13 -5.25 10.42
N PRO A 77 -7.85 -4.63 9.25
CA PRO A 77 -8.89 -3.94 8.49
C PRO A 77 -10.10 -4.83 8.19
N ALA A 78 -9.89 -6.08 7.76
CA ALA A 78 -10.99 -7.00 7.48
C ALA A 78 -11.81 -7.33 8.74
N LYS A 79 -11.16 -7.54 9.89
CA LYS A 79 -11.80 -7.79 11.19
C LYS A 79 -12.60 -6.57 11.66
N ILE A 80 -11.98 -5.39 11.68
CA ILE A 80 -12.59 -4.12 12.14
C ILE A 80 -13.82 -3.78 11.30
N PHE A 81 -13.72 -3.92 9.98
CA PHE A 81 -14.81 -3.64 9.06
C PHE A 81 -15.75 -4.83 8.82
N ARG A 82 -15.55 -5.95 9.54
CA ARG A 82 -16.38 -7.16 9.50
C ARG A 82 -16.56 -7.73 8.09
N PHE A 83 -15.52 -7.67 7.27
CA PHE A 83 -15.54 -8.25 5.94
C PHE A 83 -15.52 -9.77 6.03
N LYS A 84 -16.65 -10.40 5.67
CA LYS A 84 -16.77 -11.86 5.67
C LYS A 84 -15.84 -12.46 4.63
N ARG A 85 -15.10 -13.50 5.02
CA ARG A 85 -14.29 -14.34 4.13
C ARG A 85 -13.18 -13.55 3.39
N ARG A 86 -12.62 -12.51 4.00
CA ARG A 86 -11.49 -11.70 3.46
C ARG A 86 -10.45 -11.40 4.53
N GLY A 87 -9.27 -10.96 4.08
CA GLY A 87 -8.15 -10.56 4.96
C GLY A 87 -7.35 -11.72 5.54
N LEU A 88 -7.64 -12.96 5.15
CA LEU A 88 -6.94 -14.17 5.55
C LEU A 88 -6.85 -15.13 4.36
N ILE A 89 -5.75 -15.88 4.28
CA ILE A 89 -5.61 -17.00 3.36
C ILE A 89 -6.07 -18.26 4.09
N SER A 90 -7.27 -18.73 3.78
CA SER A 90 -7.87 -19.93 4.38
C SER A 90 -8.91 -20.51 3.44
N GLU A 91 -9.22 -21.80 3.59
CA GLU A 91 -10.26 -22.44 2.80
C GLU A 91 -11.62 -21.74 2.99
N GLY A 92 -12.37 -21.59 1.90
CA GLY A 92 -13.64 -20.86 1.89
C GLY A 92 -13.52 -19.34 1.87
N TYR A 93 -12.32 -18.75 1.90
CA TYR A 93 -12.11 -17.31 1.74
C TYR A 93 -12.05 -16.89 0.27
N TYR A 94 -12.32 -15.62 -0.01
CA TYR A 94 -12.05 -15.06 -1.35
C TYR A 94 -10.56 -15.12 -1.63
N ALA A 95 -10.19 -15.54 -2.85
CA ALA A 95 -8.81 -15.56 -3.32
C ALA A 95 -8.34 -14.14 -3.72
N ASP A 96 -8.31 -13.24 -2.72
CA ASP A 96 -7.63 -11.95 -2.81
C ASP A 96 -6.17 -12.15 -2.39
N LEU A 97 -5.29 -12.29 -3.38
CA LEU A 97 -3.92 -12.73 -3.16
C LEU A 97 -2.95 -11.77 -3.83
N VAL A 98 -1.80 -11.57 -3.19
CA VAL A 98 -0.67 -10.86 -3.81
C VAL A 98 0.54 -11.79 -3.75
N VAL A 99 1.16 -12.02 -4.91
CA VAL A 99 2.44 -12.74 -5.01
C VAL A 99 3.54 -11.70 -4.96
N ILE A 100 4.49 -11.90 -4.05
CA ILE A 100 5.56 -10.95 -3.77
C ILE A 100 6.91 -11.60 -4.07
N ASP A 101 7.72 -10.95 -4.90
CA ASP A 101 9.14 -11.26 -5.00
C ASP A 101 9.90 -10.42 -3.96
N MET A 102 10.31 -11.06 -2.86
CA MET A 102 11.02 -10.41 -1.76
C MET A 102 12.41 -9.90 -2.13
N LYS A 103 13.00 -10.38 -3.23
CA LYS A 103 14.37 -10.05 -3.64
C LYS A 103 14.41 -8.94 -4.68
N LYS A 104 13.32 -8.72 -5.42
CA LYS A 104 13.25 -7.69 -6.46
C LYS A 104 13.41 -6.29 -5.87
N GLU A 105 14.32 -5.53 -6.46
CA GLU A 105 14.68 -4.16 -6.10
C GLU A 105 14.39 -3.23 -7.26
N TRP A 106 13.95 -2.01 -6.96
CA TRP A 106 13.75 -0.96 -7.95
C TRP A 106 13.71 0.42 -7.27
N THR A 107 13.75 1.46 -8.09
CA THR A 107 13.60 2.85 -7.65
C THR A 107 12.18 3.30 -7.91
N ILE A 108 11.56 3.98 -6.94
CA ILE A 108 10.22 4.56 -7.12
C ILE A 108 10.30 5.68 -8.17
N ASP A 109 9.55 5.50 -9.24
CA ASP A 109 9.34 6.47 -10.31
C ASP A 109 7.84 6.78 -10.44
N PRO A 110 7.39 7.96 -9.99
CA PRO A 110 5.98 8.35 -10.07
C PRO A 110 5.47 8.56 -11.49
N SER A 111 6.34 8.74 -12.48
CA SER A 111 5.92 8.88 -13.89
C SER A 111 5.27 7.60 -14.41
N GLU A 112 5.64 6.45 -13.85
CA GLU A 112 5.13 5.11 -14.16
C GLU A 112 3.87 4.73 -13.36
N PHE A 113 3.40 5.57 -12.43
CA PHE A 113 2.25 5.24 -11.58
C PHE A 113 0.93 5.14 -12.36
N TYR A 114 0.04 4.23 -11.99
CA TYR A 114 -1.33 4.22 -12.52
C TYR A 114 -2.18 5.39 -12.01
N SER A 115 -1.85 5.91 -10.82
CA SER A 115 -2.42 7.14 -10.28
C SER A 115 -2.29 8.29 -11.29
N LYS A 116 -3.35 9.11 -11.39
CA LYS A 116 -3.30 10.35 -12.19
C LYS A 116 -2.28 11.36 -11.65
N ALA A 117 -2.02 11.33 -10.35
CA ALA A 117 -0.93 12.07 -9.76
C ALA A 117 0.39 11.35 -10.06
N LYS A 118 1.21 11.99 -10.89
CA LYS A 118 2.53 11.52 -11.35
C LYS A 118 3.67 12.15 -10.54
N PHE A 119 3.46 12.24 -9.22
CA PHE A 119 4.43 12.76 -8.26
C PHE A 119 4.32 11.99 -6.95
N SER A 120 5.43 11.90 -6.21
CA SER A 120 5.46 11.25 -4.91
C SER A 120 6.59 11.81 -4.05
N PRO A 121 6.41 12.00 -2.74
CA PRO A 121 7.51 12.33 -1.84
C PRO A 121 8.56 11.20 -1.74
N PHE A 122 8.23 10.01 -2.28
CA PHE A 122 9.11 8.85 -2.29
C PHE A 122 9.84 8.65 -3.63
N GLU A 123 9.73 9.61 -4.56
CA GLU A 123 10.48 9.57 -5.82
C GLU A 123 11.98 9.39 -5.56
N GLY A 124 12.62 8.51 -6.34
CA GLY A 124 14.05 8.19 -6.20
C GLY A 124 14.39 7.23 -5.04
N TRP A 125 13.43 6.88 -4.19
CA TRP A 125 13.70 5.94 -3.10
C TRP A 125 13.90 4.52 -3.63
N HIS A 126 14.97 3.87 -3.18
CA HIS A 126 15.24 2.47 -3.48
C HIS A 126 14.44 1.57 -2.55
N VAL A 127 13.66 0.66 -3.13
CA VAL A 127 12.76 -0.25 -2.42
C VAL A 127 13.07 -1.70 -2.76
N LYS A 128 12.74 -2.60 -1.83
CA LYS A 128 12.97 -4.04 -1.93
C LYS A 128 11.76 -4.84 -1.49
N GLY A 129 11.38 -5.81 -2.33
CA GLY A 129 10.17 -6.60 -2.20
C GLY A 129 9.07 -6.05 -3.09
N LYS A 130 8.83 -6.69 -4.24
CA LYS A 130 7.89 -6.22 -5.27
C LYS A 130 6.64 -7.10 -5.33
N PRO A 131 5.42 -6.54 -5.28
CA PRO A 131 4.24 -7.29 -5.72
C PRO A 131 4.36 -7.56 -7.22
N VAL A 132 4.41 -8.83 -7.61
CA VAL A 132 4.56 -9.26 -9.01
C VAL A 132 3.26 -9.78 -9.60
N LYS A 133 2.32 -10.26 -8.77
CA LYS A 133 0.97 -10.62 -9.23
C LYS A 133 -0.07 -10.22 -8.20
N THR A 134 -1.23 -9.76 -8.67
CA THR A 134 -2.39 -9.48 -7.80
C THR A 134 -3.60 -10.20 -8.33
N PHE A 135 -4.29 -10.90 -7.43
CA PHE A 135 -5.53 -11.62 -7.68
C PHE A 135 -6.65 -10.98 -6.88
N VAL A 136 -7.81 -10.78 -7.50
CA VAL A 136 -9.03 -10.30 -6.84
C VAL A 136 -10.11 -11.34 -7.09
N ASN A 137 -10.69 -11.90 -6.02
CA ASN A 137 -11.66 -13.00 -6.11
C ASN A 137 -11.19 -14.16 -7.01
N GLY A 138 -9.90 -14.49 -7.02
CA GLY A 138 -9.29 -15.55 -7.83
C GLY A 138 -8.97 -15.18 -9.27
N THR A 139 -9.28 -13.96 -9.72
CA THR A 139 -8.92 -13.48 -11.05
C THR A 139 -7.58 -12.73 -11.00
N LEU A 140 -6.63 -13.10 -11.85
CA LEU A 140 -5.41 -12.31 -12.05
C LEU A 140 -5.79 -10.95 -12.66
N VAL A 141 -5.53 -9.87 -11.93
CA VAL A 141 -5.85 -8.50 -12.39
C VAL A 141 -4.61 -7.67 -12.71
N MET A 142 -3.45 -8.07 -12.21
CA MET A 142 -2.19 -7.39 -12.45
C MET A 142 -1.03 -8.39 -12.45
N GLU A 143 -0.11 -8.26 -13.40
CA GLU A 143 1.10 -9.07 -13.53
C GLU A 143 2.29 -8.20 -13.94
N ASP A 144 3.38 -8.26 -13.18
CA ASP A 144 4.66 -7.57 -13.38
C ASP A 144 4.61 -6.05 -13.62
N GLY A 145 3.53 -5.40 -13.21
CA GLY A 145 3.35 -3.96 -13.43
C GLY A 145 2.21 -3.65 -14.39
N GLU A 146 1.68 -4.63 -15.11
CA GLU A 146 0.66 -4.47 -16.14
C GLU A 146 -0.71 -4.89 -15.64
N ILE A 147 -1.74 -4.08 -15.94
CA ILE A 147 -3.13 -4.46 -15.69
C ILE A 147 -3.57 -5.49 -16.73
N THR A 148 -3.85 -6.70 -16.26
CA THR A 148 -4.33 -7.81 -17.11
C THR A 148 -5.84 -8.01 -17.01
N GLY A 149 -6.47 -7.50 -15.94
CA GLY A 149 -7.90 -7.59 -15.70
C GLY A 149 -8.70 -6.51 -16.43
N LYS A 150 -9.84 -6.90 -17.03
CA LYS A 150 -10.88 -5.97 -17.51
C LYS A 150 -11.62 -5.28 -16.34
N PRO A 151 -12.16 -4.06 -16.52
CA PRO A 151 -13.05 -3.45 -15.53
C PRO A 151 -14.24 -4.35 -15.16
N GLY A 152 -14.66 -4.32 -13.89
CA GLY A 152 -15.87 -5.01 -13.41
C GLY A 152 -15.67 -6.23 -12.51
N TYR A 153 -14.43 -6.68 -12.25
CA TYR A 153 -14.17 -7.77 -11.29
C TYR A 153 -14.41 -7.39 -9.82
N GLY A 154 -14.29 -6.09 -9.52
CA GLY A 154 -14.61 -5.55 -8.20
C GLY A 154 -16.09 -5.70 -7.90
N LYS A 155 -16.42 -6.16 -6.68
CA LYS A 155 -17.79 -6.23 -6.18
C LYS A 155 -17.91 -5.41 -4.91
N ILE A 156 -19.06 -4.76 -4.75
CA ILE A 156 -19.39 -4.08 -3.50
C ILE A 156 -19.42 -5.12 -2.39
N VAL A 157 -18.58 -4.91 -1.37
CA VAL A 157 -18.57 -5.75 -0.17
C VAL A 157 -19.57 -5.16 0.82
N LYS A 158 -20.69 -5.85 1.01
CA LYS A 158 -21.69 -5.50 2.02
C LYS A 158 -21.24 -6.01 3.39
N ARG A 159 -21.46 -5.19 4.43
CA ARG A 159 -21.20 -5.53 5.83
C ARG A 159 -22.44 -6.11 6.48
#